data_AF-A0A1H6W4Y3-F1
#
_entry.id   AF-A0A1H6W4Y3-F1
#
_cell.length_a   1.000
_cell.length_b   1.000
_cell.length_c   1.000
_cell.angle_alpha   90.00
_cell.angle_beta   90.00
_cell.angle_gamma   90.00
#
_symmetry.space_group_name_H-M   'P 1'
#
loop_
_entity.id
_entity.type
_entity.pdbx_description
1 polymer ?
#
loop_
_entity_poly.entity_id
_entity_poly.type
_entity_poly.pdbx_seq_one_letter_code
_entity_poly.pdbx_strand_id
1 'polypeptide(L)'
;MDGIHQFTKRQNIMALKIRLARRGRRKMAIYDVVIADARAPRDGRFIEKIGSYNPNTDPATITINNDRALKWLMNGAQPTDTVKAMLSYRGVMLKKHLQIGVVKGAITQEQADEKFQAWLDSKEKSIASKVDKIQSARDSAKKAALEAEAAKNQARLDAIKKREEEAIAAVAAAEAEAKAAEAPQEEAPAESGGEDAPASDAAASDEEKA
;
A
#
# COMPACT_ATOMS: atom_id res chain seq x y z
N MET A 1 -17.28 -54.10 7.54
CA MET A 1 -18.29 -53.04 7.31
C MET A 1 -17.64 -51.72 7.64
N ASP A 2 -17.44 -50.85 6.64
CA ASP A 2 -17.45 -49.38 6.79
C ASP A 2 -17.26 -48.75 5.41
N GLY A 3 -18.25 -49.02 4.56
CA GLY A 3 -18.44 -48.36 3.29
C GLY A 3 -19.11 -47.01 3.51
N ILE A 4 -18.35 -46.03 4.01
CA ILE A 4 -18.84 -44.67 4.21
C ILE A 4 -18.78 -43.93 2.86
N HIS A 5 -19.88 -44.04 2.12
CA HIS A 5 -20.58 -42.91 1.49
C HIS A 5 -19.70 -41.73 1.02
N GLN A 6 -18.81 -41.94 0.06
CA GLN A 6 -18.47 -40.87 -0.88
C GLN A 6 -19.48 -40.89 -2.01
N PHE A 7 -20.71 -40.51 -1.66
CA PHE A 7 -21.72 -40.06 -2.61
C PHE A 7 -21.17 -38.78 -3.24
N THR A 8 -20.29 -38.95 -4.26
CA THR A 8 -19.77 -37.84 -5.04
C THR A 8 -20.97 -37.14 -5.61
N LYS A 9 -21.32 -36.02 -4.98
CA LYS A 9 -22.29 -35.06 -5.45
C LYS A 9 -21.85 -34.72 -6.87
N ARG A 10 -22.39 -35.43 -7.87
CA ARG A 10 -22.43 -35.01 -9.26
C ARG A 10 -23.32 -33.77 -9.26
N GLN A 11 -22.77 -32.68 -8.71
CA GLN A 11 -23.16 -31.33 -9.06
C GLN A 11 -23.14 -31.35 -10.58
N ASN A 12 -24.26 -30.97 -11.19
CA ASN A 12 -24.34 -30.80 -12.62
C ASN A 12 -23.28 -29.74 -13.00
N ILE A 13 -22.05 -30.17 -13.30
CA ILE A 13 -20.92 -29.27 -13.43
C ILE A 13 -21.10 -28.59 -14.78
N MET A 14 -21.73 -27.41 -14.77
CA MET A 14 -21.72 -26.51 -15.92
C MET A 14 -20.29 -26.40 -16.42
N ALA A 15 -20.08 -26.71 -17.70
CA ALA A 15 -18.75 -26.93 -18.25
C ALA A 15 -17.83 -25.71 -18.10
N LEU A 16 -18.38 -24.49 -18.21
CA LEU A 16 -17.63 -23.23 -18.22
C LEU A 16 -17.91 -22.38 -16.97
N LYS A 17 -16.85 -22.02 -16.25
CA LYS A 17 -16.92 -21.12 -15.09
C LYS A 17 -16.02 -19.89 -15.26
N ILE A 18 -16.51 -18.76 -14.77
CA ILE A 18 -15.69 -17.55 -14.58
C ILE A 18 -15.19 -17.57 -13.13
N ARG A 19 -13.88 -17.72 -12.97
CA ARG A 19 -13.25 -17.97 -11.67
C ARG A 19 -11.98 -17.14 -11.49
N LEU A 20 -11.53 -17.06 -10.25
CA LEU A 20 -10.26 -16.44 -9.90
C LEU A 20 -9.14 -17.48 -9.97
N ALA A 21 -8.13 -17.22 -10.80
CA ALA A 21 -6.85 -17.91 -10.76
C ALA A 21 -5.90 -17.12 -9.87
N ARG A 22 -5.22 -17.80 -8.93
CA ARG A 22 -4.31 -17.13 -8.00
C ARG A 22 -2.94 -16.95 -8.65
N ARG A 23 -2.39 -15.76 -8.47
CA ARG A 23 -1.02 -15.38 -8.79
C ARG A 23 -0.39 -14.64 -7.61
N GLY A 24 0.88 -14.29 -7.76
CA GLY A 24 1.63 -13.51 -6.77
C GLY A 24 2.31 -14.37 -5.70
N ARG A 25 2.92 -13.70 -4.74
CA ARG A 25 3.74 -14.32 -3.68
C ARG A 25 2.91 -14.61 -2.42
N ARG A 26 3.49 -15.34 -1.47
CA ARG A 26 2.89 -15.54 -0.15
C ARG A 26 2.59 -14.17 0.50
N LYS A 27 1.42 -14.05 1.15
CA LYS A 27 0.90 -12.80 1.76
C LYS A 27 0.61 -11.62 0.81
N MET A 28 0.92 -11.72 -0.48
CA MET A 28 0.58 -10.71 -1.50
C MET A 28 -0.06 -11.41 -2.70
N ALA A 29 -1.30 -11.87 -2.49
CA ALA A 29 -2.04 -12.60 -3.51
C ALA A 29 -2.67 -11.62 -4.52
N ILE A 30 -2.52 -11.92 -5.80
CA ILE A 30 -3.16 -11.20 -6.91
C ILE A 30 -3.96 -12.23 -7.70
N TYR A 31 -5.13 -11.88 -8.20
CA TYR A 31 -5.98 -12.83 -8.91
C TYR A 31 -6.19 -12.40 -10.35
N ASP A 32 -6.24 -13.37 -11.24
CA ASP A 32 -6.76 -13.17 -12.60
C ASP A 32 -8.19 -13.65 -12.68
N VAL A 33 -9.03 -12.86 -13.35
CA VAL A 33 -10.39 -13.26 -13.69
C VAL A 33 -10.31 -14.02 -15.02
N VAL A 34 -10.49 -15.34 -14.95
CA VAL A 34 -10.33 -16.24 -16.08
C VAL A 34 -11.60 -17.04 -16.34
N ILE A 35 -11.82 -17.38 -17.60
CA ILE A 35 -12.82 -18.35 -18.02
C ILE A 35 -12.09 -19.68 -18.24
N ALA A 36 -12.55 -20.71 -17.53
CA ALA A 36 -11.96 -22.03 -17.63
C ALA A 36 -13.04 -23.11 -17.53
N ASP A 37 -12.70 -24.32 -17.98
CA ASP A 37 -13.52 -25.50 -17.69
C ASP A 37 -13.55 -25.71 -16.17
N ALA A 38 -14.72 -26.03 -15.63
CA ALA A 38 -14.91 -26.27 -14.21
C ALA A 38 -14.04 -27.40 -13.64
N ARG A 39 -13.61 -28.36 -14.47
CA ARG A 39 -12.76 -29.50 -14.12
C ARG A 39 -11.27 -29.15 -14.12
N ALA A 40 -10.86 -28.07 -14.80
CA ALA A 40 -9.47 -27.67 -14.85
C ALA A 40 -8.97 -27.25 -13.45
N PRO A 41 -7.69 -27.47 -13.08
CA PRO A 41 -7.16 -27.04 -11.78
C PRO A 41 -7.17 -25.51 -11.67
N ARG A 42 -7.20 -24.95 -10.44
CA ARG A 42 -7.40 -23.51 -10.17
C ARG A 42 -6.51 -22.61 -11.02
N ASP A 43 -5.21 -22.90 -11.02
CA ASP A 43 -4.17 -22.11 -11.69
C ASP A 43 -3.67 -22.78 -12.98
N GLY A 44 -4.48 -23.68 -13.57
CA GLY A 44 -4.13 -24.42 -14.77
C GLY A 44 -4.52 -23.73 -16.07
N ARG A 45 -4.74 -24.56 -17.10
CA ARG A 45 -5.18 -24.10 -18.42
C ARG A 45 -6.54 -23.39 -18.31
N PHE A 46 -6.59 -22.18 -18.86
CA PHE A 46 -7.81 -21.40 -19.05
C PHE A 46 -8.01 -21.12 -20.55
N ILE A 47 -9.22 -20.69 -20.91
CA ILE A 47 -9.60 -20.39 -22.30
C ILE A 47 -9.28 -18.92 -22.60
N GLU A 48 -9.75 -18.02 -21.74
CA GLU A 48 -9.55 -16.58 -21.89
C GLU A 48 -9.39 -15.90 -20.53
N LYS A 49 -8.50 -14.91 -20.47
CA LYS A 49 -8.38 -13.99 -19.34
C LYS A 49 -9.15 -12.71 -19.67
N ILE A 50 -10.16 -12.38 -18.85
CA ILE A 50 -11.00 -11.19 -19.03
C ILE A 50 -10.66 -10.04 -18.09
N GLY A 51 -9.80 -10.28 -17.10
CA GLY A 51 -9.46 -9.26 -16.12
C GLY A 51 -8.45 -9.69 -15.06
N SER A 52 -8.26 -8.79 -14.11
CA SER A 52 -7.44 -8.96 -12.92
C SER A 52 -8.12 -8.34 -11.70
N TYR A 53 -7.77 -8.85 -10.53
CA TYR A 53 -8.24 -8.39 -9.24
C TYR A 53 -7.08 -8.34 -8.25
N ASN A 54 -6.85 -7.17 -7.67
CA ASN A 54 -5.86 -6.94 -6.63
C ASN A 54 -6.54 -6.53 -5.31
N PRO A 55 -6.65 -7.43 -4.32
CA PRO A 55 -7.21 -7.11 -3.01
C PRO A 55 -6.25 -6.34 -2.10
N ASN A 56 -4.96 -6.22 -2.46
CA ASN A 56 -3.96 -5.58 -1.60
C ASN A 56 -3.97 -4.05 -1.70
N THR A 57 -4.72 -3.49 -2.66
CA THR A 57 -4.92 -2.05 -2.76
C THR A 57 -6.21 -1.67 -2.05
N ASP A 58 -6.25 -0.45 -1.52
CA ASP A 58 -7.47 0.12 -0.97
C ASP A 58 -7.75 1.47 -1.68
N PRO A 59 -8.85 1.61 -2.43
CA PRO A 59 -9.83 0.58 -2.78
C PRO A 59 -9.24 -0.58 -3.59
N ALA A 60 -9.89 -1.76 -3.54
CA ALA A 60 -9.42 -2.93 -4.27
C ALA A 60 -9.50 -2.69 -5.79
N THR A 61 -8.38 -2.90 -6.48
CA THR A 61 -8.29 -2.66 -7.93
C THR A 61 -8.92 -3.84 -8.66
N ILE A 62 -10.01 -3.59 -9.37
CA ILE A 62 -10.71 -4.56 -10.21
C ILE A 62 -10.60 -4.06 -11.64
N THR A 63 -9.97 -4.82 -12.53
CA THR A 63 -9.88 -4.49 -13.97
C THR A 63 -10.54 -5.60 -14.75
N ILE A 64 -11.70 -5.36 -15.35
CA ILE A 64 -12.46 -6.38 -16.10
C ILE A 64 -12.88 -5.78 -17.44
N ASN A 65 -12.71 -6.53 -18.52
CA ASN A 65 -13.32 -6.21 -19.81
C ASN A 65 -14.81 -6.60 -19.77
N ASN A 66 -15.68 -5.58 -19.65
CA ASN A 66 -17.11 -5.76 -19.45
C ASN A 66 -17.81 -6.44 -20.64
N ASP A 67 -17.41 -6.15 -21.88
CA ASP A 67 -18.06 -6.68 -23.07
C ASP A 67 -17.72 -8.15 -23.29
N ARG A 68 -16.45 -8.53 -23.08
CA ARG A 68 -16.03 -9.95 -23.09
C ARG A 68 -16.73 -10.72 -21.98
N ALA A 69 -16.80 -10.15 -20.76
CA ALA A 69 -17.51 -10.78 -19.65
C ALA A 69 -18.99 -11.01 -19.97
N LEU A 70 -19.67 -10.01 -20.55
CA LEU A 70 -21.06 -10.13 -20.96
C LEU A 70 -21.26 -11.22 -22.01
N LYS A 71 -20.40 -11.27 -23.04
CA LYS A 71 -20.46 -12.31 -24.08
C LYS A 71 -20.40 -13.72 -23.47
N TRP A 72 -19.44 -13.97 -22.57
CA TRP A 72 -19.32 -15.27 -21.91
C TRP A 72 -20.50 -15.60 -21.00
N LEU A 73 -21.05 -14.62 -20.29
CA LEU A 73 -22.24 -14.80 -19.46
C LEU A 73 -23.49 -15.10 -20.30
N MET A 74 -23.63 -14.50 -21.48
CA MET A 74 -24.71 -14.78 -22.43
C MET A 74 -24.57 -16.19 -23.03
N ASN A 75 -23.33 -16.64 -23.27
CA ASN A 75 -23.03 -18.01 -23.68
C ASN A 75 -23.20 -19.05 -22.56
N GLY A 76 -23.65 -18.65 -21.37
CA GLY A 76 -23.97 -19.56 -20.26
C GLY A 76 -22.85 -19.83 -19.27
N ALA A 77 -21.71 -19.11 -19.36
CA ALA A 77 -20.65 -19.22 -18.35
C ALA A 77 -21.17 -18.81 -16.97
N GLN A 78 -20.86 -19.61 -15.95
CA GLN A 78 -21.31 -19.38 -14.58
C GLN A 78 -20.21 -18.71 -13.75
N PRO A 79 -20.42 -17.49 -13.19
CA PRO A 79 -19.44 -16.86 -12.32
C PRO A 79 -19.44 -17.52 -10.93
N THR A 80 -18.25 -17.62 -10.34
CA THR A 80 -18.09 -17.91 -8.90
C THR A 80 -18.56 -16.73 -8.04
N ASP A 81 -18.87 -16.95 -6.76
CA ASP A 81 -19.53 -15.94 -5.90
C ASP A 81 -18.78 -14.60 -5.84
N THR A 82 -17.47 -14.64 -5.55
CA THR A 82 -16.63 -13.43 -5.52
C THR A 82 -16.57 -12.73 -6.88
N VAL A 83 -16.48 -13.48 -7.98
CA VAL A 83 -16.50 -12.92 -9.34
C VAL A 83 -17.86 -12.32 -9.66
N LYS A 84 -18.95 -12.96 -9.23
CA LYS A 84 -20.32 -12.44 -9.38
C LYS A 84 -20.46 -11.11 -8.66
N ALA A 85 -19.90 -10.95 -7.46
CA ALA A 85 -19.87 -9.69 -6.74
C ALA A 85 -19.11 -8.60 -7.53
N MET A 86 -17.94 -8.92 -8.09
CA MET A 86 -17.17 -7.98 -8.93
C MET A 86 -17.93 -7.58 -10.20
N LEU A 87 -18.54 -8.55 -10.90
CA LEU A 87 -19.32 -8.30 -12.12
C LEU A 87 -20.59 -7.50 -11.81
N SER A 88 -21.20 -7.71 -10.65
CA SER A 88 -22.33 -6.90 -10.18
C SER A 88 -21.88 -5.48 -9.86
N TYR A 89 -20.72 -5.31 -9.20
CA TYR A 89 -20.15 -4.00 -8.88
C TYR A 89 -19.83 -3.20 -10.16
N ARG A 90 -19.35 -3.86 -11.22
CA ARG A 90 -19.09 -3.24 -12.53
C ARG A 90 -20.33 -3.10 -13.43
N GLY A 91 -21.51 -3.59 -13.00
CA GLY A 91 -22.75 -3.48 -13.76
C GLY A 91 -22.98 -4.55 -14.84
N VAL A 92 -22.04 -5.45 -15.07
CA VAL A 92 -22.14 -6.49 -16.11
C VAL A 92 -23.32 -7.43 -15.87
N MET A 93 -23.60 -7.78 -14.61
CA MET A 93 -24.75 -8.62 -14.25
C MET A 93 -26.09 -7.95 -14.55
N LEU A 94 -26.18 -6.63 -14.32
CA LEU A 94 -27.37 -5.85 -14.64
C LEU A 94 -27.54 -5.75 -16.17
N LYS A 95 -26.47 -5.42 -16.89
CA LYS A 95 -26.46 -5.37 -18.36
C LYS A 95 -26.91 -6.70 -18.96
N LYS A 96 -26.45 -7.83 -18.42
CA LYS A 96 -26.91 -9.18 -18.82
C LYS A 96 -28.43 -9.36 -18.61
N HIS A 97 -28.95 -8.98 -17.45
CA HIS A 97 -30.38 -9.11 -17.14
C HIS A 97 -31.25 -8.30 -18.10
N LEU A 98 -30.87 -7.05 -18.36
CA LEU A 98 -31.54 -6.17 -19.30
C LEU A 98 -31.49 -6.74 -20.72
N GLN A 99 -30.33 -7.22 -21.18
CA GLN A 99 -30.20 -7.83 -22.50
C GLN A 99 -31.09 -9.07 -22.67
N ILE A 100 -31.25 -9.90 -21.63
CA ILE A 100 -32.18 -11.03 -21.67
C ILE A 100 -33.63 -10.54 -21.86
N GLY A 101 -34.00 -9.41 -21.23
CA GLY A 101 -35.31 -8.77 -21.44
C GLY A 101 -35.52 -8.31 -22.88
N VAL A 102 -34.49 -7.71 -23.48
CA VAL A 102 -34.51 -7.29 -24.90
C VAL A 102 -34.65 -8.49 -25.83
N VAL A 103 -33.85 -9.55 -25.62
CA VAL A 103 -33.91 -10.78 -26.44
C VAL A 103 -35.27 -11.46 -26.36
N LYS A 104 -35.94 -11.38 -25.21
CA LYS A 104 -37.30 -11.90 -25.01
C LYS A 104 -38.40 -10.96 -25.53
N GLY A 105 -38.05 -9.76 -26.01
CA GLY A 105 -39.00 -8.75 -26.49
C GLY A 105 -39.78 -8.03 -25.39
N ALA A 106 -39.37 -8.14 -24.13
CA ALA A 106 -40.07 -7.52 -22.99
C ALA A 106 -39.76 -6.02 -22.85
N ILE A 107 -38.62 -5.56 -23.38
CA ILE A 107 -38.16 -4.17 -23.35
C ILE A 107 -37.44 -3.84 -24.65
N THR A 108 -37.42 -2.57 -25.05
CA THR A 108 -36.62 -2.10 -26.19
C THR A 108 -35.15 -1.92 -25.78
N GLN A 109 -34.25 -1.85 -26.77
CA GLN A 109 -32.83 -1.62 -26.52
C GLN A 109 -32.58 -0.27 -25.83
N GLU A 110 -33.30 0.77 -26.25
CA GLU A 110 -33.20 2.12 -25.67
C GLU A 110 -33.58 2.13 -24.17
N GLN A 111 -34.69 1.47 -23.81
CA GLN A 111 -35.12 1.35 -22.42
C GLN A 111 -34.10 0.57 -21.56
N ALA A 112 -33.42 -0.41 -22.14
CA ALA A 112 -32.36 -1.14 -21.45
C ALA A 112 -31.16 -0.23 -21.18
N ASP A 113 -30.76 0.56 -22.17
CA ASP A 113 -29.61 1.45 -22.06
C ASP A 113 -29.87 2.59 -21.08
N GLU A 114 -31.06 3.21 -21.10
CA GLU A 114 -31.47 4.22 -20.12
C GLU A 114 -31.42 3.71 -18.68
N LYS A 115 -32.00 2.52 -18.43
CA LYS A 115 -31.97 1.89 -17.10
C LYS A 115 -30.55 1.58 -16.64
N PHE A 116 -29.69 1.18 -17.58
CA PHE A 116 -28.30 0.89 -17.27
C PHE A 116 -27.52 2.17 -16.94
N GLN A 117 -27.71 3.26 -17.69
CA GLN A 117 -27.07 4.56 -17.42
C GLN A 117 -27.52 5.14 -16.08
N ALA A 118 -28.83 5.14 -15.79
CA ALA A 118 -29.33 5.61 -14.49
C ALA A 118 -28.72 4.84 -13.30
N TRP A 119 -28.46 3.54 -13.48
CA TRP A 119 -27.77 2.73 -12.48
C TRP A 119 -26.28 3.09 -12.37
N LEU A 120 -25.59 3.34 -13.50
CA LEU A 120 -24.19 3.76 -13.51
C LEU A 120 -24.02 5.07 -12.75
N ASP A 121 -24.85 6.08 -13.01
CA ASP A 121 -24.80 7.38 -12.34
C ASP A 121 -25.00 7.25 -10.82
N SER A 122 -25.97 6.42 -10.41
CA SER A 122 -26.22 6.13 -8.99
C SER A 122 -25.01 5.43 -8.34
N LYS A 123 -24.36 4.51 -9.08
CA LYS A 123 -23.17 3.83 -8.58
C LYS A 123 -21.95 4.71 -8.54
N GLU A 124 -21.71 5.54 -9.53
CA GLU A 124 -20.59 6.46 -9.53
C GLU A 124 -20.65 7.42 -8.33
N LYS A 125 -21.84 7.97 -8.04
CA LYS A 125 -22.08 8.76 -6.81
C LYS A 125 -21.79 7.98 -5.53
N SER A 126 -22.22 6.72 -5.46
CA SER A 126 -21.96 5.84 -4.32
C SER A 126 -20.48 5.46 -4.18
N ILE A 127 -19.73 5.41 -5.28
CA ILE A 127 -18.30 5.10 -5.31
C ILE A 127 -17.51 6.35 -4.90
N ALA A 128 -17.80 7.51 -5.50
CA ALA A 128 -17.17 8.79 -5.17
C ALA A 128 -17.25 9.07 -3.66
N SER A 129 -18.45 9.00 -3.08
CA SER A 129 -18.64 9.21 -1.63
C SER A 129 -17.87 8.23 -0.74
N LYS A 130 -17.59 7.00 -1.19
CA LYS A 130 -16.75 6.04 -0.44
C LYS A 130 -15.27 6.36 -0.60
N VAL A 131 -14.84 6.73 -1.79
CA VAL A 131 -13.45 7.14 -2.06
C VAL A 131 -13.10 8.38 -1.23
N ASP A 132 -13.99 9.38 -1.18
CA ASP A 132 -13.80 10.60 -0.39
C ASP A 132 -13.69 10.31 1.12
N LYS A 133 -14.49 9.36 1.63
CA LYS A 133 -14.40 8.90 3.02
C LYS A 133 -13.07 8.19 3.31
N ILE A 134 -12.58 7.35 2.39
CA ILE A 134 -11.29 6.68 2.54
C ILE A 134 -10.16 7.72 2.49
N GLN A 135 -10.24 8.69 1.59
CA GLN A 135 -9.22 9.72 1.43
C GLN A 135 -9.14 10.63 2.66
N SER A 136 -10.28 11.14 3.15
CA SER A 136 -10.34 11.95 4.38
C SER A 136 -9.85 11.18 5.62
N ALA A 137 -10.18 9.89 5.75
CA ALA A 137 -9.65 9.03 6.81
C ALA A 137 -8.12 8.86 6.71
N ARG A 138 -7.57 8.74 5.50
CA ARG A 138 -6.11 8.67 5.29
C ARG A 138 -5.42 9.98 5.59
N ASP A 139 -5.99 11.10 5.16
CA ASP A 139 -5.37 12.40 5.33
C ASP A 139 -5.38 12.82 6.81
N SER A 140 -6.45 12.51 7.55
CA SER A 140 -6.47 12.67 9.01
C SER A 140 -5.48 11.75 9.73
N ALA A 141 -5.39 10.48 9.34
CA ALA A 141 -4.40 9.56 9.91
C ALA A 141 -2.96 9.98 9.63
N LYS A 142 -2.66 10.45 8.42
CA LYS A 142 -1.34 11.00 8.05
C LYS A 142 -1.01 12.26 8.83
N LYS A 143 -1.96 13.19 8.96
CA LYS A 143 -1.78 14.42 9.74
C LYS A 143 -1.48 14.09 11.20
N ALA A 144 -2.26 13.21 11.82
CA ALA A 144 -2.04 12.78 13.20
C ALA A 144 -0.68 12.07 13.38
N ALA A 145 -0.25 11.25 12.41
CA ALA A 145 1.06 10.61 12.44
C ALA A 145 2.20 11.63 12.35
N LEU A 146 2.09 12.63 11.47
CA LEU A 146 3.08 13.70 11.32
C LEU A 146 3.16 14.56 12.58
N GLU A 147 2.03 14.97 13.14
CA GLU A 147 1.98 15.74 14.39
C GLU A 147 2.59 14.96 15.56
N ALA A 148 2.31 13.65 15.66
CA ALA A 148 2.90 12.79 16.68
C ALA A 148 4.41 12.58 16.48
N GLU A 149 4.90 12.52 15.24
CA GLU A 149 6.33 12.45 14.94
C GLU A 149 7.03 13.78 15.25
N ALA A 150 6.43 14.92 14.89
CA ALA A 150 6.95 16.25 15.18
C ALA A 150 7.08 16.49 16.69
N ALA A 151 6.06 16.10 17.48
CA ALA A 151 6.12 16.20 18.94
C ALA A 151 7.24 15.32 19.55
N LYS A 152 7.44 14.11 19.04
CA LYS A 152 8.55 13.23 19.47
C LYS A 152 9.91 13.80 19.09
N ASN A 153 10.03 14.37 17.89
CA ASN A 153 11.26 14.97 17.42
C ASN A 153 11.61 16.23 18.22
N GLN A 154 10.62 17.10 18.50
CA GLN A 154 10.80 18.27 19.38
C GLN A 154 11.22 17.85 20.79
N ALA A 155 10.53 16.90 21.41
CA ALA A 155 10.91 16.39 22.74
C ALA A 155 12.32 15.79 22.77
N ARG A 156 12.75 15.13 21.68
CA ARG A 156 14.12 14.62 21.54
C ARG A 156 15.14 15.77 21.44
N LEU A 157 14.84 16.83 20.68
CA LEU A 157 15.71 18.01 20.55
C LEU A 157 15.83 18.75 21.88
N ASP A 158 14.73 18.94 22.60
CA ASP A 158 14.73 19.63 23.90
C ASP A 158 15.49 18.82 24.97
N ALA A 159 15.38 17.49 24.94
CA ALA A 159 16.17 16.62 25.81
C ALA A 159 17.67 16.64 25.47
N ILE A 160 18.04 16.76 24.19
CA ILE A 160 19.43 16.91 23.77
C ILE A 160 19.98 18.27 24.23
N LYS A 161 19.27 19.37 23.98
CA LYS A 161 19.67 20.71 24.42
C LYS A 161 19.84 20.78 25.93
N LYS A 162 18.89 20.24 26.69
CA LYS A 162 18.99 20.17 28.15
C LYS A 162 20.23 19.39 28.60
N ARG A 163 20.54 18.27 27.94
CA ARG A 163 21.74 17.46 28.25
C ARG A 163 23.03 18.18 27.89
N GLU A 164 23.05 18.90 26.77
CA GLU A 164 24.18 19.73 26.33
C GLU A 164 24.41 20.90 27.30
N GLU A 165 23.35 21.59 27.71
CA GLU A 165 23.39 22.66 28.71
C GLU A 165 23.86 22.14 30.07
N GLU A 166 23.37 20.98 30.52
CA GLU A 166 23.83 20.31 31.75
C GLU A 166 25.30 19.87 31.65
N ALA A 167 25.76 19.39 30.49
CA ALA A 167 27.16 19.02 30.27
C ALA A 167 28.07 20.25 30.25
N ILE A 168 27.67 21.34 29.59
CA ILE A 168 28.41 22.61 29.57
C ILE A 168 28.47 23.22 30.98
N ALA A 169 27.36 23.18 31.73
CA ALA A 169 27.33 23.64 33.12
C ALA A 169 28.22 22.78 34.05
N ALA A 170 28.26 21.46 33.85
CA ALA A 170 29.14 20.57 34.60
C ALA A 170 30.62 20.80 34.27
N VAL A 171 30.96 21.05 32.99
CA VAL A 171 32.32 21.41 32.58
C VAL A 171 32.72 22.76 33.16
N ALA A 172 31.85 23.78 33.11
CA ALA A 172 32.11 25.10 33.69
C ALA A 172 32.23 25.06 35.22
N ALA A 173 31.45 24.23 35.91
CA ALA A 173 31.56 24.02 37.35
C ALA A 173 32.86 23.29 37.72
N ALA A 174 33.27 22.30 36.94
CA ALA A 174 34.56 21.61 37.12
C ALA A 174 35.75 22.55 36.83
N GLU A 175 35.65 23.44 35.84
CA GLU A 175 36.65 24.47 35.56
C GLU A 175 36.71 25.55 36.67
N ALA A 176 35.57 25.88 37.28
CA ALA A 176 35.49 26.80 38.41
C ALA A 176 36.03 26.19 39.72
N GLU A 177 35.81 24.89 39.97
CA GLU A 177 36.45 24.17 41.07
C GLU A 177 37.96 24.02 40.85
N ALA A 178 38.41 23.76 39.61
CA ALA A 178 39.83 23.72 39.27
C ALA A 178 40.51 25.10 39.45
N LYS A 179 39.86 26.20 39.08
CA LYS A 179 40.34 27.57 39.33
C LYS A 179 40.22 28.03 40.78
N ALA A 180 39.38 27.42 41.61
CA ALA A 180 39.32 27.71 43.04
C ALA A 180 40.37 26.95 43.86
N ALA A 181 40.93 25.87 43.29
CA ALA A 181 42.06 25.13 43.85
C ALA A 181 43.44 25.78 43.55
N GLU A 182 43.48 26.86 42.76
CA GLU A 182 44.68 27.58 42.30
C GLU A 182 44.32 29.09 42.27
N ALA A 183 44.51 29.96 43.28
CA ALA A 183 45.60 30.18 44.23
C ALA A 183 45.16 31.14 45.37
N PRO A 184 45.95 31.29 46.45
CA PRO A 184 46.86 32.44 46.45
C PRO A 184 48.27 32.11 46.95
N GLN A 185 49.25 32.22 46.06
CA GLN A 185 50.53 32.87 46.38
C GLN A 185 50.96 33.65 45.14
N GLU A 186 50.79 34.96 45.25
CA GLU A 186 51.26 35.98 44.33
C GLU A 186 52.57 36.53 44.88
N GLU A 187 53.66 36.43 44.11
CA GLU A 187 54.56 37.55 43.82
C GLU A 187 55.53 37.17 42.70
N ALA A 188 55.25 37.72 41.52
CA ALA A 188 56.19 38.02 40.44
C ALA A 188 57.18 39.13 40.90
N PRO A 189 58.24 39.57 40.16
CA PRO A 189 58.40 39.43 38.71
C PRO A 189 59.85 39.36 38.12
N ALA A 190 59.89 39.16 36.79
CA ALA A 190 60.82 39.74 35.80
C ALA A 190 62.30 39.27 35.79
N GLU A 191 62.99 39.08 34.65
CA GLU A 191 62.78 39.60 33.30
C GLU A 191 63.62 38.82 32.24
N SER A 192 63.07 38.75 31.01
CA SER A 192 63.66 38.85 29.65
C SER A 192 65.01 38.17 29.27
N GLY A 193 65.20 37.62 28.07
CA GLY A 193 64.39 37.55 26.84
C GLY A 193 65.25 37.19 25.62
N GLY A 194 64.58 36.73 24.54
CA GLY A 194 65.00 36.71 23.11
C GLY A 194 66.18 35.81 22.75
N GLU A 195 66.09 34.82 21.85
CA GLU A 195 65.86 34.84 20.38
C GLU A 195 66.93 33.83 19.87
N ASP A 196 66.84 33.00 18.84
CA ASP A 196 65.96 32.81 17.70
C ASP A 196 66.39 31.43 17.11
N ALA A 197 65.44 30.63 16.61
CA ALA A 197 65.70 29.56 15.63
C ALA A 197 65.55 30.18 14.23
N PRO A 198 66.05 29.64 13.07
CA PRO A 198 66.03 28.20 12.74
C PRO A 198 67.09 27.73 11.70
N ALA A 199 67.13 26.43 11.37
CA ALA A 199 67.37 25.94 9.99
C ALA A 199 67.23 24.42 9.82
N SER A 200 66.62 24.04 8.68
CA SER A 200 66.72 22.77 7.92
C SER A 200 65.99 21.54 8.47
N ASP A 201 65.41 20.62 7.68
CA ASP A 201 65.03 20.48 6.26
C ASP A 201 64.34 19.08 6.16
N ALA A 202 63.63 18.83 5.05
CA ALA A 202 63.20 17.51 4.53
C ALA A 202 61.98 16.83 5.21
N ALA A 203 61.05 16.16 4.51
CA ALA A 203 60.73 16.02 3.08
C ALA A 203 59.38 15.26 2.96
N ALA A 204 58.72 15.46 1.81
CA ALA A 204 57.95 14.47 1.02
C ALA A 204 56.79 13.69 1.70
N SER A 205 55.51 13.97 1.39
CA SER A 205 54.71 13.50 0.23
C SER A 205 54.35 12.02 0.26
N ASP A 206 53.04 11.74 0.33
CA ASP A 206 52.27 10.71 -0.41
C ASP A 206 50.80 10.88 0.02
N GLU A 207 49.86 11.23 -0.87
CA GLU A 207 48.91 10.30 -1.51
C GLU A 207 48.02 9.52 -0.49
N GLU A 208 46.72 9.30 -0.62
CA GLU A 208 45.71 9.49 -1.66
C GLU A 208 44.35 9.14 -0.99
N LYS A 209 43.32 9.96 -1.22
CA LYS A 209 41.93 9.58 -1.55
C LYS A 209 41.29 8.34 -0.88
N ALA A 210 40.21 8.57 -0.14
CA ALA A 210 38.90 7.93 -0.34
C ALA A 210 37.82 8.68 0.42
#